data_AF-A0A7J4LP64-F1
#
_entry.id   AF-A0A7J4LP64-F1
#
_cell.length_a   1.000
_cell.length_b   1.000
_cell.length_c   1.000
_cell.angle_alpha   90.00
_cell.angle_beta   90.00
_cell.angle_gamma   90.00
#
_symmetry.space_group_name_H-M   'P 1'
#
loop_
_entity.id
_entity.type
_entity.pdbx_description
1 polymer ?
#
loop_
_entity_poly.entity_id
_entity_poly.type
_entity_poly.pdbx_seq_one_letter_code
_entity_poly.pdbx_strand_id
1 'polypeptide(L)'
;MRQKLALITVVLTGIVLIYGTLDFPDFGDRSSPNYRHVIPRWTQMTEKESGVPNMVTSGLANYRGYDTLGETSVIFTAGITVILLLRARKEEGL
;
A
#
# COMPACT_ATOMS: atom_id res chain seq x y z
N MET A 1 16.08 -28.97 9.48
CA MET A 1 16.37 -27.90 10.47
C MET A 1 15.98 -26.50 9.96
N ARG A 2 16.35 -26.10 8.73
CA ARG A 2 16.00 -24.78 8.15
C ARG A 2 14.51 -24.44 8.18
N GLN A 3 13.63 -25.39 7.84
CA GLN A 3 12.17 -25.18 7.90
C GLN A 3 11.65 -24.91 9.31
N LYS A 4 12.22 -25.58 10.33
CA LYS A 4 11.84 -25.36 11.74
C LYS A 4 12.29 -23.97 12.19
N LEU A 5 13.49 -23.53 11.80
CA LEU A 5 13.97 -22.17 12.06
C LEU A 5 13.08 -21.12 11.38
N ALA A 6 12.72 -21.32 10.11
CA ALA A 6 11.81 -20.43 9.39
C ALA A 6 10.44 -20.35 10.06
N LEU A 7 9.88 -21.49 10.50
CA LEU A 7 8.61 -21.51 11.24
C LEU A 7 8.70 -20.73 12.55
N ILE A 8 9.78 -20.92 13.32
CA ILE A 8 10.03 -20.16 14.55
C ILE A 8 10.09 -18.66 14.24
N THR A 9 10.82 -18.24 13.19
CA THR A 9 10.89 -16.84 12.77
C THR A 9 9.51 -16.28 12.44
N VAL A 10 8.71 -16.99 11.64
CA VAL A 10 7.35 -16.53 11.27
C VAL A 10 6.46 -16.38 12.50
N VAL A 11 6.49 -17.36 13.41
CA VAL A 11 5.68 -17.31 14.64
C VAL A 11 6.11 -16.14 15.53
N LEU A 12 7.42 -15.94 15.72
CA LEU A 12 7.93 -14.81 16.51
C LEU A 12 7.55 -13.47 15.89
N THR A 13 7.72 -13.31 14.58
CA THR A 13 7.29 -12.09 13.86
C THR A 13 5.78 -11.88 14.02
N GLY A 14 4.96 -12.93 13.91
CA GLY A 14 3.53 -12.86 14.13
C GLY A 14 3.16 -12.39 15.54
N ILE A 15 3.83 -12.91 16.57
CA ILE A 15 3.64 -12.48 17.96
C ILE A 15 3.98 -10.99 18.12
N VAL A 16 5.10 -10.53 17.55
CA VAL A 16 5.50 -9.12 17.61
C VAL A 16 4.48 -8.22 16.92
N LEU A 17 3.96 -8.63 15.75
CA LEU A 17 2.92 -7.87 15.05
C LEU A 17 1.63 -7.79 15.87
N ILE A 18 1.18 -8.91 16.48
CA ILE A 18 0.00 -8.93 17.36
C ILE A 18 0.22 -8.00 18.56
N TYR A 19 1.38 -8.06 19.20
CA TYR A 19 1.71 -7.17 20.31
C TYR A 19 1.60 -5.69 19.90
N GLY A 20 2.10 -5.32 18.71
CA GLY A 20 1.97 -3.95 18.19
C GLY A 20 0.54 -3.51 17.92
N THR A 21 -0.40 -4.44 17.67
CA THR A 21 -1.82 -4.08 17.50
C THR A 21 -2.52 -3.71 18.79
N LEU A 22 -1.96 -4.04 19.96
CA LEU A 22 -2.56 -3.69 21.26
C LEU A 22 -2.53 -2.18 21.53
N ASP A 23 -1.62 -1.44 20.88
CA ASP A 23 -1.50 0.02 20.98
C ASP A 23 -2.41 0.77 19.99
N PHE A 24 -3.21 0.06 19.17
CA PHE A 24 -4.09 0.71 18.22
C PHE A 24 -5.30 1.34 18.92
N PRO A 25 -5.83 2.46 18.40
CA PRO A 25 -7.10 3.00 18.87
C PRO A 25 -8.22 1.96 18.75
N ASP A 26 -9.19 2.02 19.68
CA ASP A 26 -10.37 1.18 19.63
C ASP A 26 -11.11 1.35 18.29
N PHE A 27 -11.73 0.28 17.83
CA PHE A 27 -12.49 0.30 16.59
C PHE A 27 -13.62 1.33 16.67
N GLY A 28 -13.61 2.30 15.75
CA GLY A 28 -14.62 3.37 15.70
C GLY A 28 -14.38 4.52 16.66
N ASP A 29 -13.24 4.57 17.36
CA ASP A 29 -12.88 5.69 18.23
C ASP A 29 -12.76 6.99 17.43
N ARG A 30 -13.70 7.91 17.69
CA ARG A 30 -13.76 9.25 17.08
C ARG A 30 -12.63 10.17 17.55
N SER A 31 -11.98 9.85 18.66
CA SER A 31 -10.83 10.59 19.18
C SER A 31 -9.49 10.15 18.57
N SER A 32 -9.51 9.07 17.77
CA SER A 32 -8.30 8.56 17.12
C SER A 32 -7.67 9.61 16.18
N PRO A 33 -6.33 9.60 16.01
CA PRO A 33 -5.61 10.64 15.30
C PRO A 33 -6.14 10.93 13.88
N ASN A 34 -6.58 9.89 13.17
CA ASN A 34 -7.07 10.00 11.80
C ASN A 34 -8.38 10.82 11.68
N TYR A 35 -9.29 10.69 12.64
CA TYR A 35 -10.58 11.41 12.65
C TYR A 35 -10.44 12.88 13.09
N ARG A 36 -9.31 13.27 13.68
CA ARG A 36 -9.12 14.65 14.17
C ARG A 36 -8.72 15.64 13.08
N HIS A 37 -8.01 15.20 12.05
CA HIS A 37 -7.44 16.11 11.05
C HIS A 37 -7.69 15.65 9.60
N VAL A 38 -7.35 14.41 9.28
CA VAL A 38 -7.32 13.94 7.88
C VAL A 38 -8.73 13.70 7.36
N ILE A 39 -9.55 12.92 8.08
CA ILE A 39 -10.91 12.56 7.64
C ILE A 39 -11.81 13.80 7.48
N PRO A 40 -11.86 14.77 8.42
CA PRO A 40 -12.67 15.97 8.24
C PRO A 40 -12.25 16.78 7.01
N ARG A 41 -10.95 16.93 6.76
CA ARG A 41 -10.47 17.66 5.58
C ARG A 41 -10.84 16.93 4.29
N TRP A 42 -10.59 15.63 4.20
CA TRP A 42 -10.90 14.85 2.99
C TRP A 42 -12.40 14.85 2.70
N THR A 43 -13.25 14.69 3.71
CA THR A 43 -14.71 14.66 3.51
C THR A 43 -15.30 16.01 3.11
N GLN A 44 -14.73 17.13 3.59
CA GLN A 44 -15.30 18.46 3.35
C GLN A 44 -14.62 19.23 2.21
N MET A 45 -13.33 19.00 1.97
CA MET A 45 -12.53 19.82 1.07
C MET A 45 -12.18 19.14 -0.25
N THR A 46 -12.32 17.82 -0.38
CA THR A 46 -11.87 17.08 -1.59
C THR A 46 -12.42 17.68 -2.88
N GLU A 47 -13.74 17.84 -2.99
CA GLU A 47 -14.35 18.37 -4.22
C GLU A 47 -13.86 19.81 -4.51
N LYS A 48 -13.69 20.63 -3.47
CA LYS A 48 -13.23 22.02 -3.59
C LYS A 48 -11.75 22.12 -3.99
N GLU A 49 -10.90 21.26 -3.44
CA GLU A 49 -9.45 21.30 -3.65
C GLU A 49 -9.03 20.60 -4.95
N SER A 50 -9.74 19.54 -5.36
CA SER A 50 -9.35 18.73 -6.51
C SER A 50 -10.35 18.71 -7.66
N GLY A 51 -11.56 19.26 -7.50
CA GLY A 51 -12.63 19.21 -8.51
C GLY A 51 -13.19 17.81 -8.76
N VAL A 52 -12.85 16.82 -7.93
CA VAL A 52 -13.27 15.42 -8.09
C VAL A 52 -14.18 15.09 -6.91
N PRO A 53 -15.46 14.70 -7.14
CA PRO A 53 -16.39 14.44 -6.05
C PRO A 53 -16.07 13.15 -5.29
N ASN A 54 -15.35 12.21 -5.93
CA ASN A 54 -14.98 10.95 -5.30
C ASN A 54 -13.74 11.12 -4.40
N MET A 55 -13.96 11.01 -3.09
CA MET A 55 -12.91 11.12 -2.06
C MET A 55 -11.77 10.12 -2.24
N VAL A 56 -12.06 8.89 -2.67
CA VAL A 56 -11.05 7.85 -2.84
C VAL A 56 -10.18 8.14 -4.06
N THR A 57 -10.80 8.42 -5.20
CA THR A 57 -10.06 8.73 -6.44
C THR A 57 -9.21 9.97 -6.26
N SER A 58 -9.73 11.00 -5.59
CA SER A 58 -8.94 12.20 -5.29
C SER A 58 -7.83 11.94 -4.26
N GLY A 59 -8.10 11.10 -3.25
CA GLY A 59 -7.10 10.64 -2.29
C GLY A 59 -5.88 10.01 -2.98
N LEU A 60 -6.12 9.10 -3.92
CA LEU A 60 -5.05 8.40 -4.65
C LEU A 60 -4.36 9.30 -5.67
N ALA A 61 -5.11 10.04 -6.49
CA ALA A 61 -4.54 10.78 -7.61
C ALA A 61 -4.00 12.17 -7.23
N ASN A 62 -4.65 12.88 -6.31
CA ASN A 62 -4.31 14.26 -5.95
C ASN A 62 -3.52 14.33 -4.65
N TYR A 63 -4.10 13.87 -3.53
CA TYR A 63 -3.43 13.98 -2.22
C TYR A 63 -2.22 13.07 -2.07
N ARG A 64 -2.30 11.84 -2.61
CA ARG A 64 -1.25 10.82 -2.53
C ARG A 64 -0.77 10.36 -3.91
N GLY A 65 -0.80 11.26 -4.89
CA GLY A 65 -0.44 10.97 -6.28
C GLY A 65 0.97 10.38 -6.45
N TYR A 66 1.91 10.74 -5.57
CA TYR A 66 3.27 10.16 -5.58
C TYR A 66 3.30 8.66 -5.26
N ASP A 67 2.44 8.18 -4.37
CA ASP A 67 2.36 6.75 -4.05
C ASP A 67 1.86 5.97 -5.27
N THR A 68 0.80 6.46 -5.93
CA THR A 68 0.24 5.84 -7.15
C THR A 68 1.17 5.97 -8.37
N LEU A 69 1.96 7.04 -8.48
CA LEU A 69 3.03 7.15 -9.48
C LEU A 69 4.11 6.06 -9.25
N GLY A 70 4.46 5.81 -7.99
CA GLY A 70 5.35 4.72 -7.58
C GLY A 70 4.78 3.35 -7.94
N GLU A 71 3.52 3.09 -7.60
CA GLU A 71 2.79 1.85 -7.97
C GLU A 71 2.83 1.62 -9.49
N THR A 72 2.52 2.66 -10.27
CA THR A 72 2.52 2.60 -11.74
C THR A 72 3.92 2.30 -12.27
N SER A 73 4.94 2.93 -11.70
CA SER A 73 6.35 2.71 -12.07
C SER A 73 6.78 1.27 -11.80
N VAL A 74 6.44 0.71 -10.63
CA VAL A 74 6.75 -0.69 -10.27
C VAL A 74 6.10 -1.66 -11.25
N ILE A 75 4.81 -1.50 -11.54
CA ILE A 75 4.09 -2.38 -12.47
C ILE A 75 4.66 -2.25 -13.89
N PHE A 76 4.95 -1.03 -14.33
CA PHE A 76 5.54 -0.77 -15.63
C PHE A 76 6.92 -1.43 -15.78
N THR A 77 7.80 -1.28 -14.78
CA THR A 77 9.11 -1.93 -14.76
C THR A 77 8.97 -3.45 -14.76
N ALA A 78 8.08 -4.02 -13.94
CA ALA A 78 7.83 -5.46 -13.93
C ALA A 78 7.35 -5.96 -15.30
N GLY A 79 6.45 -5.22 -15.97
CA GLY A 79 5.99 -5.53 -17.32
C GLY A 79 7.12 -5.53 -18.35
N ILE A 80 7.97 -4.50 -18.35
CA ILE A 80 9.16 -4.45 -19.21
C ILE A 80 10.09 -5.63 -18.93
N THR A 81 10.37 -5.93 -17.66
CA THR A 81 11.24 -7.05 -17.28
C THR A 81 10.72 -8.37 -17.83
N VAL A 82 9.42 -8.65 -17.73
CA VAL A 82 8.82 -9.86 -18.29
C VAL A 82 8.97 -9.91 -19.81
N ILE A 83 8.70 -8.80 -20.52
CA ILE A 83 8.85 -8.73 -21.98
C ILE A 83 10.30 -9.02 -22.41
N LEU A 84 11.27 -8.41 -21.72
CA LEU A 84 12.70 -8.61 -22.01
C LEU A 84 13.13 -10.05 -21.77
N LEU A 85 12.69 -10.67 -20.66
CA LEU A 85 13.00 -12.06 -20.34
C LEU A 85 12.42 -13.03 -21.38
N LEU A 86 11.17 -12.83 -21.80
CA LEU A 86 10.54 -13.67 -22.82
C LEU A 86 11.21 -13.52 -24.19
N ARG A 87 11.64 -12.30 -24.54
CA ARG A 87 12.39 -12.04 -25.78
C ARG A 87 13.76 -12.72 -25.75
N ALA A 88 14.52 -12.57 -24.66
CA ALA A 88 15.82 -13.22 -24.49
C ALA A 88 15.70 -14.75 -24.61
N ARG A 89 14.71 -15.36 -23.95
CA ARG A 89 14.44 -16.81 -24.04
C ARG A 89 14.19 -17.28 -25.48
N LYS A 90 13.43 -16.49 -26.26
CA LYS A 90 13.16 -16.80 -27.69
C LYS A 90 14.43 -16.71 -28.54
N GLU A 91 15.29 -15.73 -28.29
CA GLU A 91 16.56 -15.57 -29.00
C GLU A 91 17.56 -16.70 -28.68
N GLU A 92 17.49 -17.27 -27.47
CA GLU A 92 18.26 -18.44 -27.04
C GLU A 92 17.73 -19.79 -27.58
N GLY A 93 16.67 -19.79 -28.39
CA GLY A 93 16.15 -21.00 -29.05
C GLY A 93 15.38 -21.96 -28.14
N LEU A 94 14.87 -21.48 -27.00
CA LEU A 94 14.05 -22.22 -26.02
C LEU A 94 12.54 -21.97 -26.14
#